data_AF-A0A1H8ED80-F1
#
_entry.id   AF-A0A1H8ED80-F1
#
_cell.length_a   1.000
_cell.length_b   1.000
_cell.length_c   1.000
_cell.angle_alpha   90.00
_cell.angle_beta   90.00
_cell.angle_gamma   90.00
#
_symmetry.space_group_name_H-M   'P 1'
#
loop_
_entity.id
_entity.type
_entity.pdbx_description
1 polymer ?
#
loop_
_entity_poly.entity_id
_entity_poly.type
_entity_poly.pdbx_seq_one_letter_code
_entity_poly.pdbx_strand_id
1 'polypeptide(L)'
;MVGRSLAGNRNDCKAWEESGAKDAVGNTVTIADGGYPGTGLVIPHRRKRGQSKLPDWKQEHNKSHKQVRARVQHVFARMKTWKILRDCRLKGDGVHHAMLGIARLHNVALAG
;
A
#
# COMPACT_ATOMS: atom_id res chain seq x y z
N MET A 1 12.36 8.64 0.94
CA MET A 1 12.56 7.99 -0.37
C MET A 1 11.23 7.39 -0.81
N VAL A 2 10.92 7.35 -2.12
CA VAL A 2 9.67 6.76 -2.66
C VAL A 2 10.04 5.66 -3.64
N GLY A 3 9.37 4.51 -3.57
CA GLY A 3 9.56 3.41 -4.52
C GLY A 3 9.25 3.80 -5.97
N ARG A 4 9.86 3.11 -6.92
CA ARG A 4 9.63 3.32 -8.36
C ARG A 4 8.30 2.71 -8.79
N SER A 5 7.55 3.45 -9.61
CA SER A 5 6.36 2.90 -10.27
C SER A 5 6.79 1.85 -11.30
N LEU A 6 6.07 0.73 -11.33
CA LEU A 6 6.37 -0.37 -12.24
C LEU A 6 5.30 -0.46 -13.33
N ALA A 7 5.71 -0.78 -14.56
CA ALA A 7 4.81 -0.88 -15.69
C ALA A 7 3.97 -2.18 -15.67
N GLY A 8 2.73 -2.07 -16.14
CA GLY A 8 1.82 -3.19 -16.35
C GLY A 8 1.13 -3.71 -15.09
N ASN A 9 0.36 -4.79 -15.25
CA ASN A 9 -0.33 -5.47 -14.16
C ASN A 9 0.67 -6.40 -13.44
N ARG A 10 1.34 -5.89 -12.40
CA ARG A 10 2.29 -6.65 -11.58
C ARG A 10 1.60 -7.19 -10.32
N ASN A 11 2.01 -8.37 -9.89
CA ASN A 11 1.66 -8.88 -8.56
C ASN A 11 2.26 -7.94 -7.51
N ASP A 12 1.45 -7.49 -6.55
CA ASP A 12 1.82 -6.64 -5.42
C ASP A 12 3.09 -7.10 -4.69
N CYS A 13 3.28 -8.41 -4.52
CA CYS A 13 4.51 -8.97 -3.93
C CYS A 13 5.76 -8.66 -4.75
N LYS A 14 5.65 -8.77 -6.08
CA LYS A 14 6.77 -8.43 -6.98
C LYS A 14 7.00 -6.93 -6.98
N ALA A 15 5.92 -6.15 -6.96
CA ALA A 15 6.04 -4.70 -6.91
C ALA A 15 6.70 -4.21 -5.62
N TRP A 16 6.42 -4.85 -4.49
CA TRP A 16 7.07 -4.58 -3.21
C TRP A 16 8.60 -4.68 -3.27
N GLU A 17 9.12 -5.76 -3.85
CA GLU A 17 10.56 -5.99 -4.00
C GLU A 17 11.16 -5.12 -5.12
N GLU A 18 10.58 -5.16 -6.33
CA GLU A 18 11.17 -4.54 -7.53
C GLU A 18 11.12 -3.00 -7.52
N SER A 19 10.17 -2.41 -6.79
CA SER A 19 10.05 -0.94 -6.72
C SER A 19 11.11 -0.29 -5.81
N GLY A 20 11.81 -1.07 -4.98
CA GLY A 20 12.66 -0.54 -3.90
C GLY A 20 11.84 0.01 -2.72
N ALA A 21 10.52 -0.21 -2.68
CA ALA A 21 9.68 0.19 -1.55
C ALA A 21 10.10 -0.53 -0.25
N LYS A 22 10.50 -1.80 -0.36
CA LYS A 22 11.04 -2.58 0.76
C LYS A 22 12.26 -1.91 1.39
N ASP A 23 13.23 -1.52 0.56
CA ASP A 23 14.45 -0.85 1.03
C ASP A 23 14.13 0.52 1.65
N ALA A 24 13.19 1.26 1.04
CA ALA A 24 12.76 2.56 1.54
C ALA A 24 12.04 2.48 2.90
N VAL A 25 11.33 1.40 3.16
CA VAL A 25 10.66 1.13 4.44
C VAL A 25 11.65 0.66 5.51
N GLY A 26 12.69 -0.07 5.10
CA GLY A 26 13.73 -0.59 5.99
C GLY A 26 13.14 -1.50 7.08
N ASN A 27 13.51 -1.24 8.33
CA ASN A 27 13.09 -2.04 9.49
C ASN A 27 11.74 -1.61 10.08
N THR A 28 11.01 -0.73 9.41
CA THR A 28 9.74 -0.21 9.92
C THR A 28 8.65 -1.28 9.83
N VAL A 29 7.96 -1.53 10.96
CA VAL A 29 6.80 -2.41 10.98
C VAL A 29 5.75 -1.89 10.02
N THR A 30 5.48 -2.67 8.98
CA THR A 30 4.64 -2.25 7.86
C THR A 30 3.45 -3.19 7.70
N ILE A 31 2.28 -2.57 7.64
CA ILE A 31 0.99 -3.24 7.46
C ILE A 31 0.66 -3.21 5.97
N ALA A 32 0.30 -4.36 5.41
CA ALA A 32 -0.07 -4.50 4.00
C ALA A 32 -1.40 -5.23 3.86
N ASP A 33 -2.07 -5.08 2.73
CA ASP A 33 -3.29 -5.83 2.49
C ASP A 33 -3.01 -7.31 2.18
N GLY A 34 -4.07 -8.09 1.95
CA GLY A 34 -3.93 -9.50 1.65
C GLY A 34 -3.14 -9.81 0.37
N GLY A 35 -2.91 -8.83 -0.52
CA GLY A 35 -2.16 -9.00 -1.77
C GLY A 35 -0.66 -9.28 -1.59
N TYR A 36 -0.14 -9.21 -0.37
CA TYR A 36 1.29 -9.29 -0.06
C TYR A 36 1.74 -10.57 0.69
N PRO A 37 1.25 -11.79 0.38
CA PRO A 37 1.69 -12.99 1.08
C PRO A 37 3.20 -13.25 0.88
N GLY A 38 3.89 -13.68 1.93
CA GLY A 38 5.31 -14.08 1.86
C GLY A 38 6.32 -12.93 1.90
N THR A 39 5.87 -11.68 2.05
CA THR A 39 6.73 -10.47 2.07
C THR A 39 7.27 -10.11 3.45
N GLY A 40 6.86 -10.82 4.51
CA GLY A 40 7.18 -10.49 5.91
C GLY A 40 6.35 -9.34 6.50
N LEU A 41 5.48 -8.72 5.70
CA LEU A 41 4.58 -7.64 6.13
C LEU A 41 3.47 -8.16 7.04
N VAL A 42 2.95 -7.28 7.90
CA VAL A 42 1.77 -7.58 8.71
C VAL A 42 0.55 -7.56 7.79
N ILE A 43 0.02 -8.74 7.47
CA ILE A 43 -1.14 -8.93 6.58
C ILE A 43 -2.32 -9.58 7.32
N PRO A 44 -3.56 -9.46 6.81
CA PRO A 44 -4.72 -10.11 7.41
C PRO A 44 -4.56 -11.63 7.47
N HIS A 45 -4.99 -12.23 8.57
CA HIS A 45 -5.01 -13.68 8.74
C HIS A 45 -5.95 -14.33 7.73
N ARG A 46 -5.46 -15.35 7.04
CA ARG A 46 -6.24 -16.17 6.12
C ARG A 46 -6.58 -17.53 6.74
N ARG A 47 -7.74 -18.06 6.36
CA ARG A 47 -8.15 -19.43 6.72
C ARG A 47 -7.28 -20.43 5.95
N LYS A 48 -6.83 -21.47 6.63
CA LYS A 48 -6.16 -22.61 5.99
C LYS A 48 -7.20 -23.52 5.34
N ARG A 49 -6.78 -24.33 4.35
CA ARG A 49 -7.64 -25.37 3.76
C ARG A 49 -8.12 -26.31 4.86
N GLY A 50 -9.42 -26.62 4.88
CA GLY A 50 -10.05 -27.44 5.91
C GLY A 50 -10.43 -26.69 7.21
N GLN A 51 -10.08 -25.40 7.35
CA GLN A 51 -10.45 -24.63 8.53
C GLN A 51 -11.82 -23.94 8.38
N SER A 52 -12.75 -24.25 9.28
CA SER A 52 -14.13 -23.72 9.28
C SER A 52 -14.27 -22.29 9.86
N LYS A 53 -13.40 -21.88 10.78
CA LYS A 53 -13.35 -20.51 11.33
C LYS A 53 -11.93 -20.16 11.75
N LEU A 54 -11.59 -18.87 11.69
CA LEU A 54 -10.39 -18.36 12.36
C LEU A 54 -10.65 -18.32 13.88
N PRO A 55 -9.63 -18.49 14.73
CA PRO A 55 -9.71 -18.12 16.14
C PRO A 55 -10.19 -16.68 16.31
N ASP A 56 -10.95 -16.40 17.37
CA ASP A 56 -11.62 -15.10 17.53
C ASP A 56 -10.62 -13.93 17.64
N TRP A 57 -9.47 -14.12 18.27
CA TRP A 57 -8.41 -13.09 18.30
C TRP A 57 -7.88 -12.73 16.89
N LYS A 58 -7.83 -13.71 15.96
CA LYS A 58 -7.43 -13.44 14.56
C LYS A 58 -8.53 -12.70 13.80
N GLN A 59 -9.79 -12.97 14.11
CA GLN A 59 -10.92 -12.24 13.53
C GLN A 59 -10.93 -10.79 14.02
N GLU A 60 -10.69 -10.56 15.31
CA GLU A 60 -10.62 -9.22 15.88
C GLU A 60 -9.45 -8.43 15.31
N HIS A 61 -8.26 -9.05 15.19
CA HIS A 61 -7.13 -8.42 14.50
C HIS A 61 -7.48 -8.10 13.03
N ASN A 62 -8.13 -9.02 12.30
CA ASN A 62 -8.58 -8.74 10.93
C ASN A 62 -9.61 -7.61 10.86
N LYS A 63 -10.44 -7.42 11.88
CA LYS A 63 -11.40 -6.31 11.96
C LYS A 63 -10.68 -4.96 12.07
N SER A 64 -9.69 -4.86 12.97
CA SER A 64 -8.80 -3.69 13.06
C SER A 64 -8.11 -3.43 11.72
N HIS A 65 -7.55 -4.46 11.10
CA HIS A 65 -6.89 -4.34 9.80
C HIS A 65 -7.84 -3.84 8.69
N LYS A 66 -9.11 -4.29 8.67
CA LYS A 66 -10.13 -3.82 7.72
C LYS A 66 -10.48 -2.35 7.94
N GLN A 67 -10.54 -1.89 9.19
CA GLN A 67 -10.81 -0.49 9.51
C GLN A 67 -9.71 0.43 8.97
N VAL A 68 -8.44 0.07 9.17
CA VAL A 68 -7.30 0.82 8.60
C VAL A 68 -7.38 0.81 7.07
N ARG A 69 -7.60 -0.36 6.46
CA ARG A 69 -7.73 -0.48 5.00
C ARG A 69 -8.86 0.38 4.43
N ALA A 70 -10.02 0.42 5.09
CA ALA A 70 -11.15 1.22 4.63
C ALA A 70 -10.80 2.71 4.57
N ARG A 71 -10.11 3.25 5.59
CA ARG A 71 -9.66 4.64 5.60
C ARG A 71 -8.71 4.94 4.44
N VAL A 72 -7.69 4.10 4.25
CA VAL A 72 -6.73 4.23 3.14
C VAL A 72 -7.44 4.16 1.78
N GLN A 73 -8.40 3.25 1.63
CA GLN A 73 -9.15 3.11 0.39
C GLN A 73 -10.06 4.29 0.10
N HIS A 74 -10.68 4.91 1.11
CA HIS A 74 -11.43 6.15 0.93
C HIS A 74 -10.52 7.29 0.44
N VAL A 75 -9.31 7.42 0.99
CA VAL A 75 -8.33 8.40 0.50
C VAL A 75 -7.97 8.13 -0.95
N PHE A 76 -7.64 6.88 -1.31
CA PHE A 76 -7.35 6.52 -2.70
C PHE A 76 -8.52 6.74 -3.65
N ALA A 77 -9.75 6.45 -3.20
CA ALA A 77 -10.95 6.70 -3.99
C ALA A 77 -11.12 8.19 -4.29
N ARG A 78 -10.91 9.05 -3.29
CA ARG A 78 -10.92 10.51 -3.47
C ARG A 78 -9.79 10.99 -4.38
N MET A 79 -8.57 10.47 -4.22
CA MET A 79 -7.44 10.85 -5.09
C MET A 79 -7.70 10.50 -6.56
N LYS A 80 -8.38 9.38 -6.85
CA LYS A 80 -8.73 8.97 -8.22
C LYS A 80 -9.71 9.94 -8.92
N THR A 81 -10.44 10.77 -8.17
CA THR A 81 -11.37 11.74 -8.77
C THR A 81 -10.63 12.97 -9.30
N TRP A 82 -9.44 13.29 -8.78
CA TRP A 82 -8.66 14.45 -9.19
C TRP A 82 -8.03 14.23 -10.57
N LYS A 83 -8.33 15.14 -11.52
CA LYS A 83 -7.87 15.06 -12.91
C LYS A 83 -6.35 14.95 -13.01
N ILE A 84 -5.61 15.75 -12.25
CA ILE A 84 -4.13 15.76 -12.28
C ILE A 84 -3.57 14.38 -11.91
N LEU A 85 -4.03 13.77 -10.82
CA LEU A 85 -3.56 12.44 -10.39
C LEU A 85 -4.00 11.34 -11.36
N ARG A 86 -5.20 11.46 -11.94
CA ARG A 86 -5.68 10.56 -12.98
C ARG A 86 -4.80 10.62 -14.23
N ASP A 87 -4.44 11.82 -14.68
CA ASP A 87 -3.61 12.04 -15.86
C ASP A 87 -2.18 11.52 -15.61
N CYS A 88 -1.62 11.76 -14.42
CA CYS A 88 -0.34 11.18 -14.00
C CYS A 88 -0.35 9.64 -14.03
N ARG A 89 -1.46 9.00 -13.66
CA ARG A 89 -1.60 7.54 -13.67
C ARG A 89 -1.50 6.93 -15.07
N LEU A 90 -1.92 7.67 -16.10
CA LEU A 90 -2.00 7.16 -17.47
C LEU A 90 -0.74 7.45 -18.31
N LYS A 91 0.25 8.17 -17.75
CA LYS A 91 1.39 8.69 -18.50
C LYS A 91 2.71 8.24 -17.89
N GLY A 92 3.38 7.24 -18.47
CA GLY A 92 4.77 6.85 -18.15
C GLY A 92 5.12 6.92 -16.66
N ASP A 93 6.16 7.69 -16.32
CA ASP A 93 6.63 7.92 -14.94
C ASP A 93 5.78 8.93 -14.14
N GLY A 94 4.61 9.33 -14.65
CA GLY A 94 3.75 10.35 -14.06
C GLY A 94 3.31 10.02 -12.64
N VAL A 95 3.08 8.75 -12.32
CA VAL A 95 2.79 8.30 -10.94
C VAL A 95 3.99 8.57 -10.03
N HIS A 96 5.20 8.26 -10.47
CA HIS A 96 6.40 8.44 -9.67
C HIS A 96 6.63 9.93 -9.37
N HIS A 97 6.51 10.80 -10.37
CA HIS A 97 6.62 12.24 -10.16
C HIS A 97 5.53 12.81 -9.24
N ALA A 98 4.28 12.37 -9.40
CA ALA A 98 3.19 12.78 -8.52
C ALA A 98 3.47 12.36 -7.06
N MET A 99 3.94 11.14 -6.84
CA MET A 99 4.27 10.64 -5.52
C MET A 99 5.47 11.38 -4.88
N LEU A 100 6.51 11.69 -5.66
CA LEU A 100 7.63 12.52 -5.20
C LEU A 100 7.15 13.93 -4.82
N GLY A 101 6.28 14.53 -5.63
CA GLY A 101 5.68 15.83 -5.33
C GLY A 101 4.88 15.84 -4.03
N ILE A 102 4.01 14.84 -3.84
CA ILE A 102 3.22 14.68 -2.59
C ILE A 102 4.15 14.50 -1.39
N ALA A 103 5.15 13.61 -1.49
CA ALA A 103 6.09 13.36 -0.40
C ALA A 103 6.89 14.62 -0.04
N ARG A 104 7.32 15.40 -1.04
CA ARG A 104 8.03 16.67 -0.82
C ARG A 104 7.14 17.68 -0.10
N LEU A 105 5.91 17.87 -0.55
CA LEU A 105 4.97 18.82 0.08
C LEU A 105 4.66 18.42 1.54
N HIS A 106 4.45 17.13 1.80
CA HIS A 106 4.24 16.61 3.14
C HIS A 106 5.45 16.86 4.05
N ASN A 107 6.66 16.58 3.57
CA ASN A 107 7.87 16.80 4.36
C ASN A 107 8.13 18.27 4.65
N VAL A 108 7.84 19.17 3.70
CA VAL A 108 7.90 20.62 3.93
C VAL A 108 6.91 21.04 5.02
N ALA A 109 5.68 20.52 4.99
CA ALA A 109 4.68 20.82 6.01
C ALA A 109 5.03 20.29 7.41
N LEU A 110 5.84 19.23 7.51
CA LEU A 110 6.33 18.71 8.79
C LEU A 110 7.59 19.42 9.32
N ALA A 111 8.38 20.03 8.43
CA ALA A 111 9.62 20.72 8.78
C ALA A 111 9.43 22.22 9.05
N GLY A 112 8.21 22.74 8.81
CA GLY A 112 7.79 24.11 9.12
C GLY A 112 7.21 24.23 10.52
#